data_AF-A0A4R4TSD0-F1
#
_entry.id   AF-A0A4R4TSD0-F1
#
_cell.length_a   1.000
_cell.length_b   1.000
_cell.length_c   1.000
_cell.angle_alpha   90.00
_cell.angle_beta   90.00
_cell.angle_gamma   90.00
#
_symmetry.space_group_name_H-M   'P 1'
#
loop_
_entity.id
_entity.type
_entity.pdbx_description
1 polymer ?
#
loop_
_entity_poly.entity_id
_entity_poly.type
_entity_poly.pdbx_seq_one_letter_code
_entity_poly.pdbx_strand_id
1 'polypeptide(L)'
;MAPMQRFLVRVGKAVAWVVSTGAAVGVAWLGVHAVLGAASEPPRAVQVSDDVSDGPPEASSTRRPRPPDAHDSSESSMESGTSGVETVNTAGGEVVLLVGSDSAELISATPNPGWEIRTREQEGLIRVMFTDEEGRRAPVTVLCAWLDSPPEIQTYRD
;
A
#
# COMPACT_ATOMS: atom_id res chain seq x y z
N MET A 1 22.97 -38.38 47.91
CA MET A 1 23.63 -37.81 46.72
C MET A 1 22.71 -37.94 45.51
N ALA A 2 21.88 -36.93 45.20
CA ALA A 2 20.99 -36.93 44.03
C ALA A 2 20.63 -35.55 43.41
N PRO A 3 21.39 -34.42 43.58
CA PRO A 3 21.03 -33.17 42.91
C PRO A 3 21.61 -33.03 41.48
N MET A 4 22.68 -33.75 41.11
CA MET A 4 23.41 -33.48 39.85
C MET A 4 22.65 -33.89 38.57
N GLN A 5 21.87 -34.98 38.59
CA GLN A 5 21.15 -35.44 37.39
C GLN A 5 20.07 -34.46 36.90
N ARG A 6 19.48 -33.68 37.83
CA ARG A 6 18.39 -32.74 37.52
C ARG A 6 18.89 -31.49 36.79
N PHE A 7 20.14 -31.09 37.03
CA PHE A 7 20.75 -29.95 36.37
C PHE A 7 21.14 -30.26 34.93
N LEU A 8 21.69 -31.44 34.65
CA LEU A 8 22.04 -31.85 33.28
C LEU A 8 20.81 -31.89 32.35
N VAL A 9 19.68 -32.40 32.84
CA VAL A 9 18.44 -32.47 32.03
C VAL A 9 17.88 -31.08 31.72
N ARG A 10 17.99 -30.13 32.66
CA ARG A 10 17.54 -28.74 32.44
C ARG A 10 18.43 -27.99 31.44
N VAL A 11 19.75 -28.16 31.55
CA VAL A 11 20.69 -27.58 30.60
C VAL A 11 20.52 -28.18 29.20
N GLY A 12 20.35 -29.50 29.10
CA GLY A 12 20.11 -30.17 27.82
C GLY A 12 18.84 -29.68 27.10
N LYS A 13 17.74 -29.47 27.85
CA LYS A 13 16.50 -28.90 27.30
C LYS A 13 16.67 -27.45 26.82
N ALA A 14 17.43 -26.64 27.53
CA ALA A 14 17.72 -25.27 27.11
C ALA A 14 18.58 -25.24 25.84
N VAL A 15 19.62 -26.08 25.77
CA VAL A 15 20.47 -26.20 24.57
C VAL A 15 19.66 -26.68 23.37
N ALA A 16 18.81 -27.69 23.53
CA ALA A 16 17.95 -28.18 22.47
C ALA A 16 17.00 -27.07 21.95
N TRP A 17 16.45 -26.24 22.84
CA TRP A 17 15.59 -25.12 22.45
C TRP A 17 16.34 -24.06 21.65
N VAL A 18 17.56 -23.69 22.06
CA VAL A 18 18.41 -22.73 21.34
C VAL A 18 18.79 -23.25 19.95
N VAL A 19 19.16 -24.52 19.84
CA VAL A 19 19.51 -25.16 18.57
C VAL A 19 18.31 -25.16 17.62
N SER A 20 17.12 -25.49 18.12
CA SER A 20 15.88 -25.49 17.33
C SER A 20 15.57 -24.12 16.73
N THR A 21 15.70 -23.04 17.51
CA THR A 21 15.43 -21.68 17.02
C THR A 21 16.49 -21.20 16.04
N GLY A 22 17.76 -21.52 16.29
CA GLY A 22 18.84 -21.20 15.35
C GLY A 22 18.64 -21.87 13.99
N ALA A 23 18.22 -23.14 13.97
CA ALA A 23 17.91 -23.85 12.74
C ALA A 23 16.76 -23.21 11.96
N ALA A 24 15.67 -22.84 12.63
CA ALA A 24 14.52 -22.20 12.00
C ALA A 24 14.88 -20.86 11.34
N VAL A 25 15.65 -20.01 12.04
CA VAL A 25 16.12 -18.73 11.49
C VAL A 25 17.06 -18.94 10.30
N GLY A 26 17.94 -19.93 10.36
CA GLY A 26 18.83 -20.28 9.25
C GLY A 26 18.06 -20.70 7.98
N VAL A 27 17.00 -21.53 8.13
CA VAL A 27 16.15 -21.94 7.01
C VAL A 27 15.35 -20.74 6.45
N ALA A 28 14.79 -19.89 7.31
CA ALA A 28 14.08 -18.68 6.88
C ALA A 28 14.99 -17.73 6.09
N TRP A 29 16.23 -17.53 6.58
CA TRP A 29 17.24 -16.72 5.90
C TRP A 29 17.61 -17.26 4.52
N LEU A 30 17.90 -18.57 4.43
CA LEU A 30 18.23 -19.21 3.15
C LEU A 30 17.07 -19.16 2.15
N GLY A 31 15.82 -19.30 2.62
CA GLY A 31 14.63 -19.20 1.78
C GLY A 31 14.48 -17.81 1.14
N VAL A 32 14.63 -16.74 1.94
CA VAL A 32 14.59 -15.35 1.45
C VAL A 32 15.72 -15.11 0.45
N HIS A 33 16.95 -15.56 0.75
CA HIS A 33 18.09 -15.35 -0.12
C HIS A 33 17.96 -16.12 -1.46
N ALA A 34 17.33 -17.30 -1.46
CA ALA A 34 17.06 -18.07 -2.67
C ALA A 34 16.03 -17.39 -3.58
N VAL A 35 14.95 -16.84 -3.01
CA VAL A 35 13.96 -16.05 -3.76
C VAL A 35 14.59 -14.81 -4.38
N LEU A 36 15.40 -14.07 -3.60
CA LEU A 36 16.09 -12.89 -4.11
C LEU A 36 17.12 -13.23 -5.21
N GLY A 37 17.80 -14.38 -5.10
CA GLY A 37 18.71 -14.85 -6.13
C GLY A 37 18.00 -15.28 -7.43
N ALA A 38 16.86 -15.96 -7.31
CA ALA A 38 16.09 -16.46 -8.46
C ALA A 38 15.28 -15.36 -9.16
N ALA A 39 14.84 -14.32 -8.45
CA ALA A 39 14.13 -13.19 -9.03
C ALA A 39 15.01 -12.36 -10.00
N SER A 40 16.34 -12.53 -9.93
CA SER A 40 17.28 -11.93 -10.87
C SER A 40 17.46 -12.77 -12.15
N GLU A 41 16.47 -13.56 -12.56
CA GLU A 41 16.43 -14.17 -13.89
C GLU A 41 15.84 -13.16 -14.89
N PRO A 42 16.64 -12.62 -15.83
CA PRO A 42 16.13 -11.67 -16.82
C PRO A 42 15.12 -12.40 -17.73
N PRO A 43 13.99 -11.77 -18.08
CA PRO A 43 12.97 -12.40 -18.90
C PRO A 43 13.57 -12.79 -20.25
N ARG A 44 13.65 -14.11 -20.51
CA ARG A 44 14.00 -14.66 -21.81
C ARG A 44 12.91 -14.25 -22.80
N ALA A 45 13.24 -13.32 -23.70
CA ALA A 45 12.33 -12.84 -24.73
C ALA A 45 11.88 -14.02 -25.62
N VAL A 46 10.63 -14.44 -25.41
CA VAL A 46 9.92 -15.28 -26.37
C VAL A 46 9.56 -14.36 -27.54
N GLN A 47 10.21 -14.55 -28.68
CA GLN A 47 9.87 -13.80 -29.89
C GLN A 47 8.56 -14.35 -30.46
N VAL A 48 7.47 -13.61 -30.23
CA VAL A 48 6.21 -13.79 -30.93
C VAL A 48 6.28 -12.92 -32.17
N SER A 49 6.40 -13.54 -33.33
CA SER A 49 6.23 -12.89 -34.63
C SER A 49 4.74 -12.89 -34.95
N ASP A 50 4.09 -11.73 -34.85
CA ASP A 50 2.77 -11.51 -35.45
C ASP A 50 2.85 -10.34 -36.44
N ASP A 51 2.46 -10.68 -37.66
CA ASP A 51 2.50 -9.93 -38.90
C ASP A 51 1.23 -9.07 -39.04
N VAL A 52 1.44 -7.76 -39.26
CA VAL A 52 0.60 -6.78 -39.97
C VAL A 52 -0.88 -6.58 -39.56
N SER A 53 -1.18 -5.39 -39.01
CA SER A 53 -2.23 -4.52 -39.59
C SER A 53 -2.01 -3.06 -39.24
N ASP A 54 -1.83 -2.30 -40.32
CA ASP A 54 -1.72 -0.86 -40.45
C ASP A 54 -3.04 -0.18 -40.06
N GLY A 55 -2.99 0.70 -39.05
CA GLY A 55 -4.09 1.57 -38.65
C GLY A 55 -3.50 2.85 -38.06
N PRO A 56 -3.83 4.04 -38.56
CA PRO A 56 -3.16 5.27 -38.15
C PRO A 56 -3.48 5.60 -36.67
N PRO A 57 -2.49 5.97 -35.85
CA PRO A 57 -2.75 6.41 -34.49
C PRO A 57 -3.35 7.82 -34.50
N GLU A 58 -4.62 7.95 -34.13
CA GLU A 58 -5.20 9.26 -33.81
C GLU A 58 -4.52 9.83 -32.56
N ALA A 59 -3.81 10.93 -32.79
CA ALA A 59 -3.04 11.64 -31.80
C ALA A 59 -3.93 12.51 -30.89
N SER A 60 -3.56 12.50 -29.60
CA SER A 60 -3.62 13.64 -28.67
C SER A 60 -5.00 14.21 -28.30
N SER A 61 -5.59 13.67 -27.24
CA SER A 61 -6.45 14.48 -26.36
C SER A 61 -5.59 14.99 -25.19
N THR A 62 -4.98 16.16 -25.38
CA THR A 62 -4.37 16.92 -24.29
C THR A 62 -5.52 17.46 -23.42
N ARG A 63 -6.09 16.63 -22.54
CA ARG A 63 -7.01 17.10 -21.50
C ARG A 63 -6.15 17.63 -20.35
N ARG A 64 -5.70 18.88 -20.49
CA ARG A 64 -5.18 19.67 -19.37
C ARG A 64 -6.28 19.74 -18.30
N PRO A 65 -6.10 19.22 -17.08
CA PRO A 65 -7.04 19.47 -16.00
C PRO A 65 -7.03 20.98 -15.74
N ARG A 66 -8.18 21.62 -15.94
CA ARG A 66 -8.43 22.96 -15.42
C ARG A 66 -8.45 22.81 -13.90
N PRO A 67 -7.68 23.57 -13.12
CA PRO A 67 -7.82 23.53 -11.66
C PRO A 67 -9.23 24.00 -11.33
N PRO A 68 -10.06 23.20 -10.64
CA PRO A 68 -11.25 23.72 -10.02
C PRO A 68 -10.85 24.37 -8.70
N ASP A 69 -11.18 25.65 -8.59
CA ASP A 69 -11.30 26.34 -7.31
C ASP A 69 -12.20 25.54 -6.35
N ALA A 70 -11.94 25.76 -5.07
CA ALA A 70 -12.53 25.07 -3.93
C ALA A 70 -14.07 24.96 -3.96
N HIS A 71 -14.54 23.89 -3.31
CA HIS A 71 -15.93 23.56 -2.98
C HIS A 71 -16.75 22.91 -4.09
N ASP A 72 -16.79 21.58 -4.11
CA ASP A 72 -18.10 20.91 -4.12
C ASP A 72 -17.96 19.49 -3.54
N SER A 73 -18.69 19.24 -2.45
CA SER A 73 -18.97 17.90 -1.99
C SER A 73 -19.91 17.28 -3.02
N SER A 74 -19.37 16.58 -4.02
CA SER A 74 -20.23 15.86 -4.96
C SER A 74 -20.76 14.60 -4.28
N GLU A 75 -21.87 14.79 -3.57
CA GLU A 75 -22.78 13.76 -3.15
C GLU A 75 -23.27 12.99 -4.39
N SER A 76 -22.77 11.77 -4.56
CA SER A 76 -23.36 10.78 -5.45
C SER A 76 -23.50 9.46 -4.69
N SER A 77 -24.36 9.46 -3.68
CA SER A 77 -24.94 8.22 -3.17
C SER A 77 -25.96 7.72 -4.18
N MET A 78 -25.67 6.60 -4.85
CA MET A 78 -26.61 5.51 -5.15
C MET A 78 -25.96 4.47 -6.06
N GLU A 79 -25.37 3.43 -5.46
CA GLU A 79 -25.68 2.05 -5.84
C GLU A 79 -25.38 1.12 -4.65
N SER A 80 -26.43 0.47 -4.17
CA SER A 80 -26.41 -0.46 -3.05
C SER A 80 -25.78 -1.77 -3.52
N GLY A 81 -24.65 -2.17 -2.92
CA GLY A 81 -24.10 -3.53 -2.99
C GLY A 81 -22.85 -3.75 -3.85
N THR A 82 -22.27 -2.72 -4.45
CA THR A 82 -21.04 -2.84 -5.26
C THR A 82 -20.06 -1.77 -4.85
N SER A 83 -18.80 -2.14 -4.64
CA SER A 83 -17.72 -1.20 -4.35
C SER A 83 -17.67 -0.06 -5.39
N GLY A 84 -17.55 1.17 -4.91
CA GLY A 84 -17.40 2.39 -5.73
C GLY A 84 -15.96 2.89 -5.71
N VAL A 85 -15.54 3.63 -6.73
CA VAL A 85 -14.24 4.31 -6.75
C VAL A 85 -14.43 5.78 -6.41
N GLU A 86 -13.75 6.24 -5.37
CA GLU A 86 -13.78 7.62 -4.89
C GLU A 86 -12.42 8.29 -5.10
N THR A 87 -12.43 9.48 -5.71
CA THR A 87 -11.23 10.27 -5.95
C THR A 87 -11.27 11.56 -5.13
N VAL A 88 -10.28 11.72 -4.26
CA VAL A 88 -10.11 12.89 -3.40
C VAL A 88 -8.98 13.76 -3.93
N ASN A 89 -9.32 14.97 -4.37
CA ASN A 89 -8.35 15.96 -4.83
C ASN A 89 -7.99 16.92 -3.70
N THR A 90 -6.69 17.09 -3.45
CA THR A 90 -6.18 18.01 -2.41
C THR A 90 -5.06 18.89 -2.94
N ALA A 91 -4.65 19.88 -2.15
CA ALA A 91 -3.46 20.68 -2.47
C ALA A 91 -2.17 19.82 -2.49
N GLY A 92 -2.13 18.75 -1.69
CA GLY A 92 -1.00 17.85 -1.57
C GLY A 92 -0.90 16.79 -2.66
N GLY A 93 -2.02 16.45 -3.29
CA GLY A 93 -2.09 15.42 -4.31
C GLY A 93 -3.49 14.84 -4.49
N GLU A 94 -3.55 13.77 -5.27
CA GLU A 94 -4.77 13.01 -5.57
C GLU A 94 -4.73 11.66 -4.84
N VAL A 95 -5.85 11.25 -4.25
CA VAL A 95 -6.03 9.96 -3.60
C VAL A 95 -7.21 9.25 -4.25
N VAL A 96 -7.03 8.01 -4.71
CA VAL A 96 -8.09 7.18 -5.27
C VAL A 96 -8.30 5.98 -4.36
N LEU A 97 -9.51 5.83 -3.86
CA LEU A 97 -9.95 4.78 -2.95
C LEU A 97 -11.05 3.95 -3.62
N LEU A 98 -11.00 2.64 -3.44
CA LEU A 98 -12.13 1.77 -3.72
C LEU A 98 -12.90 1.56 -2.41
N VAL A 99 -14.12 2.07 -2.35
CA VAL A 99 -14.97 2.09 -1.16
C VAL A 99 -16.06 1.04 -1.30
N GLY A 100 -15.99 0.00 -0.47
CA GLY A 100 -17.02 -1.03 -0.32
C GLY A 100 -18.01 -0.69 0.80
N SER A 101 -18.89 -1.64 1.11
CA SER A 101 -19.91 -1.45 2.16
C SER A 101 -19.35 -1.52 3.58
N ASP A 102 -18.29 -2.29 3.80
CA ASP A 102 -17.65 -2.51 5.10
C ASP A 102 -16.12 -2.32 5.10
N SER A 103 -15.54 -1.97 3.95
CA SER A 103 -14.09 -1.87 3.78
C SER A 103 -13.72 -0.91 2.66
N ALA A 104 -12.51 -0.36 2.71
CA ALA A 104 -11.95 0.42 1.63
C ALA A 104 -10.52 -0.03 1.31
N GLU A 105 -10.10 0.18 0.06
CA GLU A 105 -8.77 -0.13 -0.44
C GLU A 105 -8.17 1.11 -1.11
N LEU A 106 -6.88 1.37 -0.85
CA LEU A 106 -6.19 2.44 -1.54
C LEU A 106 -5.71 1.95 -2.91
N ILE A 107 -6.23 2.56 -3.98
CA ILE A 107 -5.83 2.22 -5.36
C ILE A 107 -4.61 3.03 -5.79
N SER A 108 -4.63 4.33 -5.52
CA SER A 108 -3.51 5.21 -5.86
C SER A 108 -3.45 6.43 -4.95
N ALA A 109 -2.24 6.96 -4.80
CA ALA A 109 -2.03 8.20 -4.08
C ALA A 109 -0.85 8.93 -4.73
N THR A 110 -1.15 9.98 -5.49
CA THR A 110 -0.18 10.70 -6.32
C THR A 110 0.06 12.09 -5.72
N PRO A 111 1.27 12.37 -5.20
CA PRO A 111 1.57 13.71 -4.69
C PRO A 111 1.71 14.71 -5.83
N ASN A 112 1.32 15.96 -5.56
CA ASN A 112 1.69 17.10 -6.38
C ASN A 112 3.20 17.39 -6.21
N PRO A 113 3.84 18.06 -7.18
CA PRO A 113 5.26 18.44 -7.07
C PRO A 113 5.55 19.25 -5.80
N GLY A 114 6.65 18.93 -5.11
CA GLY A 114 7.06 19.57 -3.86
C GLY A 114 6.31 19.09 -2.61
N TRP A 115 5.54 18.00 -2.72
CA TRP A 115 4.90 17.34 -1.59
C TRP A 115 5.45 15.92 -1.43
N GLU A 116 5.81 15.56 -0.21
CA GLU A 116 6.09 14.18 0.19
C GLU A 116 4.77 13.49 0.56
N ILE A 117 4.56 12.28 0.03
CA ILE A 117 3.42 11.45 0.41
C ILE A 117 3.80 10.36 1.40
N ARG A 118 2.95 10.13 2.41
CA ARG A 118 3.05 9.01 3.35
C ARG A 118 1.71 8.32 3.51
N THR A 119 1.67 7.06 3.10
CA THR A 119 0.51 6.19 3.26
C THR A 119 0.68 5.30 4.49
N ARG A 120 -0.39 5.15 5.26
CA ARG A 120 -0.51 4.15 6.32
C ARG A 120 -1.86 3.45 6.19
N GLU A 121 -1.81 2.13 6.05
CA GLU A 121 -3.00 1.27 6.00
C GLU A 121 -2.97 0.33 7.22
N GLN A 122 -4.10 0.24 7.91
CA GLN A 122 -4.32 -0.61 9.08
C GLN A 122 -5.74 -1.20 9.00
N GLU A 123 -6.05 -2.18 9.84
CA GLU A 123 -7.40 -2.74 9.93
C GLU A 123 -8.41 -1.62 10.26
N GLY A 124 -9.34 -1.35 9.32
CA GLY A 124 -10.35 -0.32 9.50
C GLY A 124 -9.89 1.12 9.22
N LEU A 125 -8.67 1.35 8.71
CA LEU A 125 -8.14 2.70 8.53
C LEU A 125 -7.12 2.81 7.38
N ILE A 126 -7.38 3.73 6.45
CA ILE A 126 -6.38 4.24 5.49
C ILE A 126 -6.11 5.70 5.80
N ARG A 127 -4.84 6.06 5.92
CA ARG A 127 -4.40 7.45 6.08
C ARG A 127 -3.37 7.79 5.02
N VAL A 128 -3.66 8.80 4.22
CA VAL A 128 -2.73 9.38 3.26
C VAL A 128 -2.40 10.79 3.72
N MET A 129 -1.12 11.06 3.95
CA MET A 129 -0.62 12.35 4.41
C MET A 129 0.31 12.95 3.37
N PHE A 130 0.04 14.18 2.98
CA PHE A 130 0.87 14.99 2.11
C PHE A 130 1.54 16.09 2.94
N THR A 131 2.86 16.16 2.88
CA THR A 131 3.66 17.16 3.62
C THR A 131 4.47 17.98 2.62
N ASP A 132 4.46 19.31 2.73
CA ASP A 132 5.26 20.17 1.86
C ASP A 132 6.76 19.94 2.13
N GLU A 133 7.53 19.61 1.10
CA GLU A 133 8.96 19.28 1.25
C GLU A 133 9.78 20.47 1.77
N GLU A 134 9.37 21.70 1.43
CA GLU A 134 9.98 22.93 1.95
C GLU A 134 9.36 23.42 3.27
N GLY A 135 8.31 22.77 3.78
CA GLY A 135 7.60 23.17 5.00
C GLY A 135 6.91 24.55 4.94
N ARG A 136 6.59 25.05 3.74
CA ARG A 136 5.90 26.34 3.54
C ARG A 136 4.39 26.24 3.65
N ARG A 137 3.84 25.05 3.49
CA ARG A 137 2.39 24.79 3.49
C ARG A 137 2.04 23.81 4.60
N ALA A 138 0.86 24.03 5.19
CA ALA A 138 0.19 23.11 6.09
C ALA A 138 0.11 21.70 5.49
N PRO A 139 0.44 20.63 6.24
CA PRO A 139 0.25 19.27 5.77
C PRO A 139 -1.24 18.98 5.55
N VAL A 140 -1.52 18.09 4.60
CA VAL A 140 -2.88 17.68 4.25
C VAL A 140 -3.02 16.19 4.53
N THR A 141 -4.07 15.78 5.24
CA THR A 141 -4.33 14.38 5.54
C THR A 141 -5.69 13.96 5.00
N VAL A 142 -5.72 12.93 4.17
CA VAL A 142 -6.93 12.20 3.79
C VAL A 142 -7.02 10.95 4.66
N LEU A 143 -8.15 10.77 5.34
CA LEU A 143 -8.42 9.67 6.26
C LEU A 143 -9.66 8.94 5.79
N CYS A 144 -9.58 7.63 5.59
CA CYS A 144 -10.72 6.76 5.33
C CYS A 144 -10.83 5.73 6.47
N ALA A 145 -11.93 5.72 7.22
CA ALA A 145 -12.08 4.87 8.41
C ALA A 145 -13.38 4.06 8.39
N TRP A 146 -13.34 2.79 8.82
CA TRP A 146 -14.49 1.87 8.75
C TRP A 146 -14.56 0.83 9.91
N LEU A 147 -14.31 1.24 11.15
CA LEU A 147 -14.32 0.29 12.29
C LEU A 147 -15.68 -0.36 12.54
N ASP A 148 -16.70 0.45 12.85
CA ASP A 148 -18.06 -0.01 13.20
C ASP A 148 -19.12 0.58 12.25
N SER A 149 -18.69 1.14 11.13
CA SER A 149 -19.53 1.88 10.19
C SER A 149 -18.96 1.75 8.77
N PRO A 150 -19.78 1.98 7.73
CA PRO A 150 -19.28 2.06 6.36
C PRO A 150 -18.10 3.05 6.25
N PRO A 151 -17.18 2.85 5.30
CA PRO A 151 -16.01 3.70 5.18
C PRO A 151 -16.37 5.17 4.97
N GLU A 152 -15.85 6.02 5.84
CA GLU A 152 -16.02 7.47 5.77
C GLU A 152 -14.70 8.14 5.42
N ILE A 153 -14.71 8.98 4.38
CA ILE A 153 -13.55 9.75 3.94
C ILE A 153 -13.61 11.18 4.51
N GLN A 154 -12.54 11.59 5.18
CA GLN A 154 -12.36 12.93 5.73
C GLN A 154 -11.03 13.53 5.29
N THR A 155 -11.01 14.85 5.08
CA THR A 155 -9.79 15.58 4.71
C THR A 155 -9.49 16.66 5.74
N TYR A 156 -8.28 16.65 6.30
CA TYR A 156 -7.80 17.60 7.30
C TYR A 156 -6.62 18.41 6.76
N ARG A 157 -6.49 19.65 7.25
CA ARG A 157 -5.33 20.53 7.05
C ARG A 157 -4.88 21.00 8.43
N ASP A 158 -3.65 20.69 8.81
CA ASP A 158 -3.06 21.04 10.12
C ASP A 158 -2.27 22.35 10.05
#